data_AF-A0A2S7WRQ7-F1
#
_entry.id   AF-A0A2S7WRQ7-F1
#
_cell.length_a   1.000
_cell.length_b   1.000
_cell.length_c   1.000
_cell.angle_alpha   90.00
_cell.angle_beta   90.00
_cell.angle_gamma   90.00
#
_symmetry.space_group_name_H-M   'P 1'
#
loop_
_entity.id
_entity.type
_entity.pdbx_description
1 polymer ?
#
loop_
_entity_poly.entity_id
_entity_poly.type
_entity_poly.pdbx_seq_one_letter_code
_entity_poly.pdbx_strand_id
1 'polypeptide(L)'
;MNNYKIFDKKMVSLIKVADETNQNETIFKRLTDQYNQEIEYKSKMISATIEPFIILIWGAIVATILIAMYLPMFKLSTVIS
;
A
#
# COMPACT_ATOMS: atom_id res chain seq x y z
N MET A 1 8.97 -13.59 -29.07
CA MET A 1 9.78 -14.14 -27.95
C MET A 1 9.42 -13.42 -26.64
N ASN A 2 8.23 -13.67 -26.06
CA ASN A 2 7.77 -13.00 -24.82
C ASN A 2 6.59 -13.76 -24.16
N ASN A 3 6.76 -15.06 -23.83
CA ASN A 3 5.64 -15.93 -23.41
C ASN A 3 5.43 -16.07 -21.89
N TYR A 4 6.12 -15.31 -21.05
CA TYR A 4 5.88 -15.35 -19.59
C TYR A 4 5.53 -13.95 -19.08
N LYS A 5 4.23 -13.65 -18.95
CA LYS A 5 3.71 -12.39 -18.36
C LYS A 5 3.90 -12.32 -16.84
N ILE A 6 4.11 -13.48 -16.21
CA ILE A 6 4.17 -13.64 -14.76
C ILE A 6 5.62 -13.80 -14.27
N PHE A 7 6.50 -14.34 -15.12
CA PHE A 7 7.90 -14.56 -14.79
C PHE A 7 8.79 -13.55 -15.51
N ASP A 8 9.43 -12.68 -14.74
CA ASP A 8 10.40 -11.72 -15.28
C ASP A 8 11.56 -12.46 -15.96
N LYS A 9 12.15 -11.85 -17.00
CA LYS A 9 13.31 -12.41 -17.71
C LYS A 9 14.47 -12.70 -16.76
N LYS A 10 14.60 -11.90 -15.69
CA LYS A 10 15.57 -12.09 -14.62
C LYS A 10 15.36 -13.42 -13.87
N MET A 11 14.12 -13.80 -13.60
CA MET A 11 13.76 -15.08 -12.97
C MET A 11 14.19 -16.26 -13.86
N VAL A 12 13.90 -16.17 -15.16
CA VAL A 12 14.27 -17.21 -16.15
C VAL A 12 15.79 -17.37 -16.26
N SER A 13 16.54 -16.26 -16.28
CA SER A 13 18.00 -16.29 -16.29
C SER A 13 18.59 -16.87 -15.00
N LEU A 14 18.01 -16.57 -13.85
CA LEU A 14 18.47 -17.10 -12.56
C LEU A 14 18.23 -18.62 -12.45
N ILE A 15 17.07 -19.11 -12.90
CA ILE A 15 16.77 -20.54 -12.94
C ILE A 15 17.75 -21.27 -13.86
N LYS A 16 18.10 -20.68 -15.01
CA LYS A 16 19.05 -21.28 -15.95
C LYS A 16 20.47 -21.38 -15.37
N VAL A 17 20.93 -20.35 -14.65
CA VAL A 17 22.22 -20.37 -13.94
C VAL A 17 22.20 -21.36 -12.79
N ALA A 18 21.06 -21.52 -12.11
CA ALA A 18 20.92 -22.48 -11.02
C ALA A 18 21.10 -23.92 -11.52
N ASP A 19 20.52 -24.24 -12.68
CA ASP A 19 20.60 -25.56 -13.32
C ASP A 19 22.02 -25.83 -13.84
N GLU A 20 22.67 -24.83 -14.46
CA GLU A 20 24.06 -24.93 -14.96
C GLU A 20 25.10 -25.06 -13.82
N THR A 21 24.81 -24.54 -12.63
CA THR A 21 25.72 -24.59 -11.47
C THR A 21 25.39 -25.70 -10.48
N ASN A 22 24.29 -26.42 -10.70
CA ASN A 22 23.71 -27.38 -9.74
C ASN A 22 23.45 -26.76 -8.35
N GLN A 23 23.19 -25.44 -8.29
CA GLN A 23 22.96 -24.67 -7.05
C GLN A 23 21.49 -24.21 -6.92
N ASN A 24 20.56 -25.08 -7.32
CA ASN A 24 19.13 -24.80 -7.30
C ASN A 24 18.63 -24.32 -5.94
N GLU A 25 18.97 -25.00 -4.84
CA GLU A 25 18.51 -24.62 -3.49
C GLU A 25 18.92 -23.18 -3.11
N THR A 26 20.14 -22.78 -3.45
CA THR A 26 20.66 -21.45 -3.06
C THR A 26 20.03 -20.34 -3.89
N ILE A 27 19.84 -20.57 -5.19
CA ILE A 27 19.23 -19.59 -6.09
C ILE A 27 17.71 -19.46 -5.81
N PHE A 28 17.00 -20.58 -5.60
CA PHE A 28 15.57 -20.55 -5.26
C PHE A 28 15.30 -19.89 -3.91
N LYS A 29 16.18 -20.08 -2.92
CA LYS A 29 16.09 -19.38 -1.64
C LYS A 29 16.24 -17.87 -1.83
N ARG A 30 17.24 -17.42 -2.60
CA ARG A 30 17.42 -16.00 -2.96
C ARG A 30 16.22 -15.40 -3.69
N LEU A 31 15.63 -16.14 -4.63
CA LEU A 31 14.42 -15.70 -5.35
C LEU A 31 13.24 -15.52 -4.39
N THR A 32 13.04 -16.49 -3.49
CA THR A 32 12.00 -16.42 -2.46
C THR A 32 12.20 -15.22 -1.54
N ASP A 33 13.43 -14.99 -1.06
CA ASP A 33 13.74 -13.86 -0.18
C ASP A 33 13.49 -12.51 -0.89
N GLN A 34 13.91 -12.38 -2.15
CA GLN A 34 13.65 -11.17 -2.95
C GLN A 34 12.16 -10.92 -3.13
N TYR A 35 11.39 -11.96 -3.45
CA TYR A 35 9.95 -11.83 -3.68
C TYR A 35 9.20 -11.48 -2.39
N ASN A 36 9.57 -12.10 -1.26
CA ASN A 36 9.01 -11.77 0.05
C ASN A 36 9.30 -10.31 0.43
N GLN A 37 10.52 -9.85 0.20
CA GLN A 37 10.90 -8.45 0.47
C GLN A 37 10.12 -7.47 -0.41
N GLU A 38 9.88 -7.82 -1.68
CA GLU A 38 9.06 -7.00 -2.57
C GLU A 38 7.59 -6.95 -2.11
N ILE A 39 7.03 -8.09 -1.68
CA ILE A 39 5.67 -8.15 -1.10
C ILE A 39 5.59 -7.29 0.16
N GLU A 40 6.55 -7.41 1.08
CA GLU A 40 6.57 -6.64 2.31
C GLU A 40 6.65 -5.14 2.03
N TYR A 41 7.51 -4.74 1.10
CA TYR A 41 7.63 -3.34 0.68
C TYR A 41 6.33 -2.80 0.08
N LYS A 42 5.69 -3.57 -0.81
CA LYS A 42 4.39 -3.20 -1.40
C LYS A 42 3.30 -3.08 -0.35
N SER A 43 3.23 -4.03 0.58
CA SER A 43 2.30 -4.00 1.70
C SER A 43 2.50 -2.75 2.56
N LYS A 44 3.75 -2.43 2.89
CA LYS A 44 4.10 -1.22 3.65
C LYS A 44 3.72 0.06 2.91
N MET A 45 3.97 0.14 1.61
CA MET A 45 3.55 1.29 0.78
C MET A 45 2.04 1.47 0.76
N ILE A 46 1.28 0.37 0.64
CA ILE A 46 -0.18 0.40 0.67
C ILE A 46 -0.66 0.94 2.03
N SER A 47 -0.15 0.38 3.13
CA SER A 47 -0.52 0.83 4.48
C SER A 47 -0.17 2.30 4.72
N ALA A 48 1.05 2.73 4.35
CA ALA A 48 1.51 4.11 4.51
C ALA A 48 0.67 5.12 3.70
N THR A 49 0.04 4.67 2.62
CA THR A 49 -0.85 5.52 1.81
C THR A 49 -2.26 5.51 2.37
N ILE A 50 -2.79 4.35 2.78
CA ILE A 50 -4.17 4.23 3.29
C ILE A 50 -4.36 5.00 4.60
N GLU A 51 -3.38 5.00 5.49
CA GLU A 51 -3.45 5.63 6.81
C GLU A 51 -3.82 7.14 6.76
N PRO A 52 -3.15 8.01 5.96
CA PRO A 52 -3.52 9.41 5.86
C PRO A 52 -4.90 9.63 5.23
N PHE A 53 -5.36 8.76 4.31
CA PHE A 53 -6.71 8.85 3.76
C PHE A 53 -7.78 8.62 4.83
N ILE A 54 -7.57 7.65 5.72
CA ILE A 54 -8.47 7.37 6.84
C ILE A 54 -8.58 8.62 7.73
N ILE A 55 -7.44 9.21 8.13
CA ILE A 55 -7.41 10.42 8.97
C ILE A 55 -8.14 11.59 8.29
N LEU A 56 -7.95 11.78 6.99
CA LEU A 56 -8.60 12.84 6.23
C LEU A 56 -10.13 12.69 6.22
N ILE A 57 -10.64 11.46 6.01
CA ILE A 57 -12.08 11.17 6.03
C ILE A 57 -12.65 11.40 7.43
N TRP A 58 -11.98 10.89 8.48
CA TRP A 58 -12.40 11.11 9.86
C TRP A 58 -12.40 12.60 10.22
N GLY A 59 -11.38 13.35 9.82
CA GLY A 59 -11.30 14.80 10.02
C GLY A 59 -12.46 15.55 9.35
N ALA A 60 -12.81 15.18 8.12
CA ALA A 60 -13.94 15.78 7.40
C ALA A 60 -15.29 15.51 8.08
N ILE A 61 -15.51 14.27 8.54
CA ILE A 61 -16.73 13.89 9.27
C ILE A 61 -16.84 14.71 10.56
N VAL A 62 -15.78 14.75 11.38
CA VAL A 62 -15.77 15.49 12.64
C VAL A 62 -15.97 16.99 12.39
N ALA A 63 -15.28 17.59 11.41
CA ALA A 63 -15.45 19.00 11.06
C ALA A 63 -16.90 19.33 10.66
N THR A 64 -17.53 18.45 9.88
CA THR A 64 -18.92 18.62 9.46
C THR A 64 -19.88 18.57 10.66
N ILE A 65 -19.67 17.64 11.59
CA ILE A 65 -20.46 17.53 12.83
C ILE A 65 -20.32 18.80 13.67
N LEU A 66 -19.09 19.31 13.85
CA LEU A 66 -18.86 20.55 14.59
C LEU A 66 -19.62 21.71 13.95
N ILE A 67 -19.51 21.90 12.63
CA ILE A 67 -20.26 22.97 11.93
C ILE A 67 -21.77 22.81 12.15
N ALA A 68 -22.30 21.60 12.00
CA ALA A 68 -23.73 21.33 12.19
C ALA A 68 -24.21 21.63 13.62
N MET A 69 -23.37 21.42 14.63
CA MET A 69 -23.69 21.71 16.03
C MET A 69 -23.54 23.19 16.40
N TYR A 70 -22.50 23.88 15.90
CA TYR A 70 -22.22 25.27 16.28
C TYR A 70 -23.00 26.30 15.44
N LEU A 71 -23.30 26.01 14.17
CA LEU A 71 -24.08 26.90 13.31
C LEU A 71 -25.47 27.29 13.89
N PRO A 72 -26.28 26.37 14.44
CA PRO A 72 -27.57 26.74 15.04
C PRO A 72 -27.42 27.63 16.28
N MET A 73 -26.37 27.44 17.09
CA MET A 73 -26.08 28.34 18.21
C MET A 73 -25.78 29.77 17.72
N PHE A 74 -25.01 29.91 16.63
CA PHE A 74 -24.72 31.21 16.04
C PHE A 74 -26.00 31.90 15.53
N LYS A 75 -26.87 31.14 14.86
CA LYS A 75 -28.17 31.65 14.37
C LYS A 75 -29.09 32.11 15.51
N LEU A 76 -29.14 31.37 16.62
CA LEU A 76 -29.92 31.77 17.80
C LEU A 76 -29.38 33.06 18.42
N SER A 77 -28.06 33.22 18.53
CA SER A 77 -27.45 34.45 19.04
C SER A 77 -27.85 35.70 18.24
N THR A 78 -27.94 35.60 16.91
CA THR A 78 -28.36 36.71 16.04
C THR A 78 -29.85 37.03 16.07
N VAL A 79 -30.70 36.11 16.54
CA VAL A 79 -32.16 36.35 16.66
C VAL A 79 -32.51 36.98 18.01
N ILE A 80 -31.66 36.76 19.03
CA ILE A 80 -31.87 37.24 20.40
C ILE A 80 -31.19 38.60 20.64
N SER A 81 -30.22 39.00 19.81
CA SER A 81 -29.63 40.36 19.78
C SER A 81 -30.41 41.27 18.85
#